data_AF-A0A6I1W3D7-F1
#
_entry.id   AF-A0A6I1W3D7-F1
#
_cell.length_a   1.000
_cell.length_b   1.000
_cell.length_c   1.000
_cell.angle_alpha   90.00
_cell.angle_beta   90.00
_cell.angle_gamma   90.00
#
_symmetry.space_group_name_H-M   'P 1'
#
loop_
_entity.id
_entity.type
_entity.pdbx_description
1 polymer ?
#
loop_
_entity_poly.entity_id
_entity_poly.type
_entity_poly.pdbx_seq_one_letter_code
_entity_poly.pdbx_strand_id
1 'polypeptide(L)'
;PYAETRFMAEQKVFGAQEFGLEVIALRPRFVTGAGDMNLFTRLLAQQRKNRLAIIGNGLNKVDFTSMQNLNDALMSSVLVSGSALGKAYNISNGTPIPYWDVVNYVMRQMHVPPVTRYRGPGMAY
;
A
#
# COMPACT_ATOMS: atom_id res chain seq x y z
N PRO A 1 11.91 -11.55 1.21
CA PRO A 1 12.78 -10.39 1.50
C PRO A 1 12.07 -9.18 2.12
N TYR A 2 11.13 -8.49 1.44
CA TYR A 2 10.52 -7.25 1.97
C TYR A 2 9.59 -7.46 3.18
N ALA A 3 8.68 -8.43 3.12
CA ALA A 3 7.76 -8.71 4.24
C ALA A 3 8.51 -9.14 5.50
N GLU A 4 9.56 -9.94 5.31
CA GLU A 4 10.45 -10.42 6.38
C GLU A 4 11.23 -9.27 7.04
N THR A 5 11.80 -8.35 6.26
CA THR A 5 12.50 -7.19 6.83
C THR A 5 11.55 -6.27 7.58
N ARG A 6 10.30 -6.10 7.11
CA ARG A 6 9.27 -5.34 7.82
C ARG A 6 8.84 -6.01 9.12
N PHE A 7 8.67 -7.33 9.11
CA PHE A 7 8.36 -8.10 10.31
C PHE A 7 9.47 -7.99 11.36
N MET A 8 10.74 -8.17 10.97
CA MET A 8 11.87 -8.00 11.88
C MET A 8 11.97 -6.59 12.44
N ALA A 9 11.70 -5.56 11.64
CA ALA A 9 11.67 -4.18 12.12
C ALA A 9 10.56 -3.98 13.16
N GLU A 10 9.37 -4.53 12.91
CA GLU A 10 8.24 -4.45 13.84
C GLU A 10 8.55 -5.13 15.18
N GLN A 11 9.16 -6.31 15.16
CA GLN A 11 9.60 -7.01 16.38
C GLN A 11 10.59 -6.18 17.20
N LYS A 12 11.54 -5.49 16.54
CA LYS A 12 12.48 -4.60 17.23
C LYS A 12 11.79 -3.41 17.90
N VAL A 13 10.80 -2.81 17.23
CA VAL A 13 10.04 -1.68 17.78
C VAL A 13 9.20 -2.15 18.96
N PHE A 14 8.54 -3.31 18.89
CA PHE A 14 7.80 -3.85 20.04
C PHE A 14 8.72 -4.25 21.21
N GLY A 15 9.91 -4.78 20.96
CA GLY A 15 10.90 -5.02 22.01
C GLY A 15 11.31 -3.75 22.77
N ALA A 16 11.20 -2.58 22.13
CA ALA A 16 11.51 -1.30 22.76
C ALA A 16 10.55 -0.95 23.91
N GLN A 17 9.38 -1.62 23.99
CA GLN A 17 8.44 -1.47 25.11
C GLN A 17 9.04 -1.93 26.45
N GLU A 18 9.98 -2.89 26.44
CA GLU A 18 10.70 -3.33 27.65
C GLU A 18 11.51 -2.20 28.28
N PHE A 19 11.86 -1.18 27.48
CA PHE A 19 12.59 0.02 27.91
C PHE A 19 11.67 1.22 28.18
N GLY A 20 10.35 0.99 28.26
CA GLY A 20 9.37 2.03 28.61
C GLY A 20 8.89 2.89 27.43
N LEU A 21 9.22 2.53 26.18
CA LEU A 21 8.70 3.25 25.02
C LEU A 21 7.25 2.85 24.70
N GLU A 22 6.42 3.85 24.46
CA GLU A 22 5.07 3.69 23.94
C GLU A 22 5.13 3.41 22.44
N VAL A 23 4.53 2.29 22.00
CA VAL A 23 4.71 1.78 20.64
C VAL A 23 3.36 1.46 20.01
N ILE A 24 3.17 1.89 18.77
CA ILE A 24 2.08 1.44 17.88
C ILE A 24 2.68 1.15 16.50
N ALA A 25 2.30 0.02 15.90
CA ALA A 25 2.67 -0.31 14.53
C ALA A 25 1.46 -0.12 13.59
N LEU A 26 1.61 0.72 12.57
CA LEU A 26 0.58 0.89 11.53
C LEU A 26 0.97 0.12 10.28
N ARG A 27 0.03 -0.66 9.75
CA ARG A 27 0.17 -1.49 8.54
C ARG A 27 -0.80 -1.00 7.47
N PRO A 28 -0.49 0.11 6.78
CA PRO A 28 -1.35 0.57 5.71
C PRO A 28 -1.34 -0.40 4.53
N ARG A 29 -2.43 -0.41 3.77
CA ARG A 29 -2.48 -1.00 2.43
C ARG A 29 -1.75 -0.09 1.44
N PHE A 30 -1.99 -0.26 0.14
CA PHE A 30 -1.38 0.61 -0.87
C PHE A 30 -1.76 2.06 -0.59
N VAL A 31 -0.78 2.85 -0.16
CA VAL A 31 -0.99 4.27 0.16
C VAL A 31 -1.05 5.06 -1.14
N THR A 32 -2.12 5.82 -1.34
CA THR A 32 -2.35 6.62 -2.54
C THR A 32 -2.87 8.00 -2.17
N GLY A 33 -2.60 9.01 -3.00
CA GLY A 33 -3.02 10.38 -2.75
C GLY A 33 -2.09 11.40 -3.38
N ALA A 34 -2.31 12.67 -3.06
CA ALA A 34 -1.43 13.75 -3.49
C ALA A 34 0.00 13.48 -3.02
N GLY A 35 0.96 13.57 -3.96
CA GLY A 35 2.36 13.27 -3.69
C GLY A 35 2.75 11.78 -3.74
N ASP A 36 1.93 10.89 -4.32
CA ASP A 36 2.37 9.51 -4.58
C ASP A 36 3.59 9.47 -5.53
N MET A 37 4.77 9.27 -4.95
CA MET A 37 6.03 9.15 -5.68
C MET A 37 6.40 7.70 -6.02
N ASN A 38 5.60 6.72 -5.60
CA ASN A 38 6.02 5.32 -5.59
C ASN A 38 5.19 4.45 -6.53
N LEU A 39 3.89 4.25 -6.25
CA LEU A 39 3.11 3.23 -6.95
C LEU A 39 2.76 3.68 -8.37
N PHE A 40 1.92 4.70 -8.51
CA PHE A 40 1.45 5.10 -9.82
C PHE A 40 2.55 5.71 -10.68
N THR A 41 3.51 6.41 -10.06
CA THR A 41 4.69 6.95 -10.76
C THR A 41 5.48 5.83 -11.46
N ARG A 42 5.75 4.71 -10.79
CA ARG A 42 6.39 3.54 -11.42
C ARG A 42 5.53 2.91 -12.51
N LEU A 43 4.23 2.71 -12.24
CA LEU A 43 3.33 2.07 -13.20
C LEU A 43 3.21 2.87 -14.49
N LEU A 44 3.08 4.20 -14.38
CA LEU A 44 3.05 5.12 -15.51
C LEU A 44 4.35 5.04 -16.32
N ALA A 45 5.51 5.04 -15.66
CA ALA A 45 6.80 4.92 -16.32
C ALA A 45 6.96 3.59 -17.09
N GLN A 46 6.48 2.49 -16.53
CA GLN A 46 6.48 1.19 -17.21
C GLN A 46 5.50 1.14 -18.37
N GLN A 47 4.30 1.70 -18.20
CA GLN A 47 3.29 1.67 -19.23
C GLN A 47 3.61 2.58 -20.42
N ARG A 48 4.23 3.74 -20.20
CA ARG A 48 4.79 4.57 -21.28
C ARG A 48 5.81 3.83 -22.15
N LYS A 49 6.47 2.81 -21.59
CA LYS A 49 7.40 1.92 -22.28
C LYS A 49 6.74 0.63 -22.79
N ASN A 50 5.41 0.50 -22.67
CA ASN A 50 4.62 -0.69 -22.98
C ASN A 50 5.11 -1.97 -22.26
N ARG A 51 5.61 -1.81 -21.03
CA ARG A 51 6.19 -2.89 -20.22
C ARG A 51 5.25 -3.44 -19.16
N LEU A 52 4.14 -2.76 -18.87
CA LEU A 52 3.17 -3.25 -17.90
C LEU A 52 2.30 -4.35 -18.51
N ALA A 53 1.77 -5.25 -17.69
CA ALA A 53 0.88 -6.32 -18.12
C ALA A 53 -0.07 -6.68 -16.99
N ILE A 54 -1.32 -6.94 -17.33
CA ILE A 54 -2.33 -7.51 -16.44
C ILE A 54 -1.89 -8.93 -16.07
N ILE A 55 -1.82 -9.20 -14.77
CA ILE A 55 -1.38 -10.50 -14.25
C ILE A 55 -2.59 -11.38 -13.95
N GLY A 56 -2.53 -12.64 -14.39
CA GLY A 56 -3.60 -13.61 -14.17
C GLY A 56 -4.86 -13.25 -14.97
N ASN A 57 -6.03 -13.36 -14.33
CA ASN A 57 -7.31 -13.02 -14.95
C ASN A 57 -7.70 -11.54 -14.80
N GLY A 58 -6.86 -10.71 -14.18
CA GLY A 58 -7.12 -9.28 -13.97
C GLY A 58 -8.19 -8.95 -12.92
N LEU A 59 -8.77 -9.94 -12.25
CA LEU A 59 -9.86 -9.75 -11.28
C LEU A 59 -9.36 -9.59 -9.84
N ASN A 60 -8.05 -9.46 -9.62
CA ASN A 60 -7.48 -9.31 -8.29
C ASN A 60 -7.95 -8.00 -7.65
N LYS A 61 -8.63 -8.11 -6.51
CA LYS A 61 -9.08 -6.97 -5.73
C LYS A 61 -8.01 -6.55 -4.74
N VAL A 62 -7.84 -5.23 -4.61
CA VAL A 62 -6.98 -4.64 -3.59
C VAL A 62 -7.72 -3.51 -2.91
N ASP A 63 -7.34 -3.24 -1.67
CA ASP A 63 -7.77 -2.03 -0.97
C ASP A 63 -6.59 -1.05 -0.90
N PHE A 64 -6.94 0.21 -0.72
CA PHE A 64 -6.02 1.33 -0.66
C PHE A 64 -6.18 2.05 0.68
N THR A 65 -5.16 2.83 1.01
CA THR A 65 -5.20 3.77 2.12
C THR A 65 -4.97 5.15 1.53
N SER A 66 -5.90 6.09 1.75
CA SER A 66 -5.62 7.46 1.30
C SER A 66 -4.52 8.07 2.17
N MET A 67 -3.70 8.95 1.61
CA MET A 67 -2.66 9.66 2.37
C MET A 67 -3.29 10.44 3.54
N GLN A 68 -4.49 10.99 3.34
CA GLN A 68 -5.24 11.65 4.41
C GLN A 68 -5.59 10.70 5.55
N ASN A 69 -6.18 9.54 5.25
CA ASN A 69 -6.55 8.56 6.28
C ASN A 69 -5.32 8.01 7.01
N LEU A 70 -4.18 7.87 6.32
CA LEU A 70 -2.92 7.51 6.96
C LEU A 70 -2.43 8.61 7.91
N ASN A 71 -2.50 9.87 7.51
CA ASN A 71 -2.15 10.99 8.39
C ASN A 71 -3.05 11.05 9.62
N ASP A 72 -4.35 10.85 9.45
CA ASP A 72 -5.30 10.84 10.56
C ASP A 72 -5.01 9.68 11.53
N ALA A 73 -4.66 8.50 11.01
CA ALA A 73 -4.23 7.36 11.81
C ALA A 73 -2.90 7.62 12.54
N LEU A 74 -1.94 8.26 11.89
CA LEU A 74 -0.66 8.65 12.49
C LEU A 74 -0.88 9.65 13.64
N MET A 75 -1.64 10.71 13.40
CA MET A 75 -1.95 11.71 14.43
C MET A 75 -2.69 11.08 15.60
N SER A 76 -3.66 10.22 15.32
CA SER A 76 -4.39 9.46 16.35
C SER A 76 -3.46 8.54 17.15
N SER A 77 -2.47 7.92 16.51
CA SER A 77 -1.49 7.05 17.19
C SER A 77 -0.54 7.80 18.12
N VAL A 78 -0.27 9.09 17.85
CA VAL A 78 0.56 9.94 18.72
C VAL A 78 -0.24 10.46 19.92
N LEU A 79 -1.55 10.64 19.78
CA LEU A 79 -2.40 11.23 20.81
C LEU A 79 -3.04 10.20 21.75
N VAL A 80 -3.01 8.92 21.38
CA VAL A 80 -3.65 7.85 22.16
C VAL A 80 -2.73 7.36 23.28
N SER A 81 -3.33 6.91 24.37
CA SER A 81 -2.64 6.23 25.48
C SER A 81 -3.38 4.96 25.90
N GLY A 82 -2.73 4.16 26.76
CA GLY A 82 -3.37 2.99 27.36
C GLY A 82 -3.55 1.82 26.39
N SER A 83 -4.77 1.29 26.28
CA SER A 83 -5.03 -0.01 25.66
C SER A 83 -4.73 -0.08 24.15
N ALA A 84 -4.46 1.05 23.51
CA ALA A 84 -4.10 1.09 22.10
C ALA A 84 -2.61 0.77 21.87
N LEU A 85 -1.76 0.96 22.88
CA LEU A 85 -0.32 0.75 22.83
C LEU A 85 0.04 -0.74 22.74
N GLY A 86 1.24 -1.03 22.23
CA GLY A 86 1.79 -2.37 22.05
C GLY A 86 1.09 -3.21 21.00
N LYS A 87 0.40 -2.57 20.05
CA LYS A 87 -0.44 -3.25 19.06
C LYS A 87 -0.10 -2.84 17.63
N ALA A 88 -0.41 -3.74 16.71
CA ALA A 88 -0.35 -3.49 15.28
C ALA A 88 -1.77 -3.31 14.72
N TYR A 89 -1.97 -2.27 13.90
CA TYR A 89 -3.25 -1.94 13.28
C TYR A 89 -3.13 -1.95 11.75
N ASN A 90 -4.00 -2.71 11.09
CA ASN A 90 -4.13 -2.64 9.63
C ASN A 90 -4.99 -1.43 9.26
N ILE A 91 -4.47 -0.55 8.42
CA ILE A 91 -5.18 0.67 8.00
C ILE A 91 -5.65 0.47 6.57
N SER A 92 -6.95 0.62 6.36
CA SER A 92 -7.65 0.32 5.10
C SER A 92 -8.83 1.27 4.93
N ASN A 93 -9.17 1.63 3.70
CA ASN A 93 -10.38 2.41 3.43
C ASN A 93 -11.66 1.53 3.45
N GLY A 94 -11.51 0.20 3.47
CA GLY A 94 -12.63 -0.74 3.58
C GLY A 94 -13.35 -1.00 2.26
N THR A 95 -12.76 -0.58 1.13
CA THR A 95 -13.40 -0.65 -0.19
C THR A 95 -12.51 -1.38 -1.20
N PRO A 96 -12.40 -2.74 -1.13
CA PRO A 96 -11.61 -3.49 -2.08
C PRO A 96 -12.20 -3.41 -3.50
N ILE A 97 -11.42 -2.92 -4.45
CA ILE A 97 -11.80 -2.73 -5.85
C ILE A 97 -10.82 -3.45 -6.79
N PRO A 98 -11.23 -3.80 -8.03
CA PRO A 98 -10.35 -4.45 -8.99
C PRO A 98 -9.11 -3.60 -9.27
N TYR A 99 -7.93 -4.16 -9.03
CA TYR A 99 -6.67 -3.43 -9.13
C TYR A 99 -6.44 -2.85 -10.52
N TRP A 100 -6.67 -3.64 -11.56
CA TRP A 100 -6.41 -3.24 -12.94
C TRP A 100 -7.38 -2.16 -13.44
N ASP A 101 -8.58 -2.08 -12.87
CA ASP A 101 -9.52 -0.99 -13.15
C ASP A 101 -8.99 0.32 -12.60
N VAL A 102 -8.43 0.31 -11.39
CA VAL A 102 -7.78 1.48 -10.79
C VAL A 102 -6.55 1.91 -11.59
N VAL A 103 -5.69 0.96 -11.95
CA VAL A 103 -4.51 1.24 -12.77
C VAL A 103 -4.93 1.88 -14.10
N ASN A 104 -5.88 1.30 -14.81
CA ASN A 104 -6.35 1.83 -16.09
C ASN A 104 -7.13 3.13 -15.95
N TYR A 105 -7.82 3.36 -14.84
CA TYR A 105 -8.39 4.67 -14.52
C TYR A 105 -7.30 5.73 -14.45
N VAL A 106 -6.22 5.49 -13.71
CA VAL A 106 -5.08 6.42 -13.62
C VAL A 106 -4.40 6.61 -14.98
N MET A 107 -4.20 5.55 -15.78
CA MET A 107 -3.62 5.68 -17.12
C MET A 107 -4.44 6.66 -17.98
N ARG A 108 -5.77 6.53 -17.97
CA ARG A 108 -6.67 7.44 -18.70
C ARG A 108 -6.55 8.88 -18.21
N GLN A 109 -6.59 9.11 -16.90
CA GLN A 109 -6.46 10.46 -16.32
C GLN A 109 -5.11 11.11 -16.67
N MET A 110 -4.06 10.30 -16.83
CA MET A 110 -2.70 10.78 -17.15
C MET A 110 -2.38 10.74 -18.66
N HIS A 111 -3.38 10.52 -19.53
CA HIS A 111 -3.22 10.43 -20.98
C HIS A 111 -2.18 9.38 -21.43
N VAL A 112 -2.09 8.28 -20.70
CA VAL A 112 -1.26 7.11 -21.04
C VAL A 112 -2.18 5.99 -21.56
N PRO A 113 -1.77 5.23 -22.59
CA PRO A 113 -2.59 4.12 -23.09
C PRO A 113 -2.91 3.09 -22.01
N PRO A 114 -4.13 2.52 -21.98
CA PRO A 114 -4.49 1.51 -21.00
C PRO A 114 -3.63 0.25 -21.14
N VAL A 115 -3.44 -0.45 -20.03
CA VAL A 115 -2.80 -1.76 -19.99
C VAL A 115 -3.78 -2.78 -20.54
N THR A 116 -3.41 -3.46 -21.63
CA THR A 116 -4.24 -4.47 -22.30
C THR A 116 -3.58 -5.83 -22.41
N ARG A 117 -2.25 -5.90 -22.22
CA ARG A 117 -1.50 -7.15 -22.33
C ARG A 117 -1.66 -7.99 -21.08
N TYR A 118 -1.98 -9.28 -21.24
CA TYR A 118 -2.07 -10.24 -20.15
C TYR A 118 -0.81 -11.10 -20.03
N ARG A 119 -0.47 -11.51 -18.81
CA ARG A 119 0.60 -12.46 -18.51
C ARG A 119 0.14 -13.44 -17.42
N GLY A 120 0.62 -14.68 -17.51
CA GLY A 120 0.33 -15.72 -16.54
C GLY A 120 0.84 -15.35 -15.12
N PRO A 121 0.26 -15.95 -14.07
CA PRO A 121 0.58 -15.61 -12.67
C PRO A 121 2.04 -15.87 -12.28
N GLY A 122 2.76 -16.75 -12.99
CA GLY A 122 4.17 -17.04 -12.75
C GLY A 122 5.15 -15.90 -13.08
N MET A 123 4.69 -14.79 -13.64
CA MET A 123 5.53 -13.62 -13.98
C MET A 123 5.27 -12.40 -13.08
N ALA A 124 4.68 -12.62 -11.89
CA ALA A 124 4.42 -11.58 -10.90
C ALA A 124 5.67 -11.13 -10.11
N TYR A 125 6.80 -11.81 -10.28
CA TYR A 125 8.06 -11.59 -9.56
C TYR A 125 9.20 -11.27 -10.52
#